data_AF-A0A960BKC4-F1
#
_entry.id   AF-A0A960BKC4-F1
#
_cell.length_a   1.000
_cell.length_b   1.000
_cell.length_c   1.000
_cell.angle_alpha   90.00
_cell.angle_beta   90.00
_cell.angle_gamma   90.00
#
_symmetry.space_group_name_H-M   'P 1'
#
loop_
_entity.id
_entity.type
_entity.pdbx_description
1 polymer ?
#
loop_
_entity_poly.entity_id
_entity_poly.type
_entity_poly.pdbx_seq_one_letter_code
_entity_poly.pdbx_strand_id
1 'polypeptide(L)'
;MIVAVFRRRLREGSTYADFLREQEDDPGFSVPTRVFNSVNLSNDREIFTLAFLPVTPKELAEGQTILAEEIANRVQRISQVVESVEYENIFEVHTELDFSQGPIEISVGGSDSLLGPLEVMRESMERQGRFLL
;
A
#
# COMPACT_ATOMS: atom_id res chain seq x y z
N MET A 1 -0.46 -5.46 -11.27
CA MET A 1 -0.57 -5.06 -9.86
C MET A 1 0.46 -3.99 -9.57
N ILE A 2 0.09 -2.98 -8.78
CA ILE A 2 0.95 -1.85 -8.39
C ILE A 2 1.28 -1.93 -6.90
N VAL A 3 2.46 -1.45 -6.52
CA VAL A 3 2.83 -1.20 -5.12
C VAL A 3 3.28 0.25 -4.93
N ALA A 4 2.65 0.96 -4.00
CA ALA A 4 3.11 2.25 -3.51
C ALA A 4 4.02 2.04 -2.29
N VAL A 5 5.20 2.64 -2.33
CA VAL A 5 6.28 2.45 -1.35
C VAL A 5 6.57 3.77 -0.67
N PHE A 6 6.52 3.76 0.66
CA PHE A 6 6.78 4.94 1.46
C PHE A 6 7.84 4.67 2.53
N ARG A 7 8.80 5.58 2.66
CA ARG A 7 9.68 5.67 3.84
C ARG A 7 9.32 6.94 4.58
N ARG A 8 8.85 6.79 5.81
CA ARG A 8 8.31 7.88 6.64
C ARG A 8 9.12 7.99 7.91
N ARG A 9 9.30 9.22 8.37
CA ARG A 9 9.95 9.51 9.65
C ARG A 9 8.92 10.07 10.62
N LEU A 10 8.82 9.46 11.79
CA LEU A 10 7.99 9.91 12.89
C LEU A 10 8.60 11.15 13.55
N ARG A 11 7.74 12.03 14.05
CA ARG A 11 8.13 13.15 14.91
C ARG A 11 8.81 12.65 16.18
N GLU A 12 9.58 13.53 16.80
CA GLU A 12 10.21 13.22 18.08
C GLU A 12 9.14 12.96 19.14
N GLY A 13 9.29 11.85 19.87
CA GLY A 13 8.32 11.40 20.88
C GLY A 13 7.13 10.59 20.34
N SER A 14 6.90 10.58 19.02
CA SER A 14 5.86 9.74 18.40
C SER A 14 6.31 8.29 18.27
N THR A 15 5.36 7.38 18.41
CA THR A 15 5.55 5.92 18.37
C THR A 15 4.86 5.31 17.15
N TYR A 16 5.19 4.06 16.83
CA TYR A 16 4.49 3.30 15.80
C TYR A 16 3.00 3.10 16.11
N ALA A 17 2.62 2.99 17.40
CA ALA A 17 1.22 2.91 17.80
C ALA A 17 0.46 4.21 17.53
N ASP A 18 1.12 5.37 17.64
CA ASP A 18 0.53 6.66 17.26
C ASP A 18 0.29 6.71 15.74
N PHE A 19 1.28 6.24 14.96
CA PHE A 19 1.15 6.12 13.52
C PHE A 19 -0.01 5.20 13.09
N LEU A 20 -0.16 4.03 13.71
CA LEU A 20 -1.26 3.13 13.38
C LEU A 20 -2.63 3.73 13.69
N ARG A 21 -2.78 4.43 14.83
CA ARG A 21 -4.04 5.09 15.19
C ARG A 21 -4.47 6.13 14.14
N GLU A 22 -3.53 6.96 13.68
CA GLU A 22 -3.81 7.92 12.60
C GLU A 22 -4.16 7.25 11.27
N GLN A 23 -3.70 6.01 11.06
CA GLN A 23 -4.01 5.24 9.86
C GLN A 23 -5.35 4.47 9.95
N GLU A 24 -5.78 4.06 11.14
CA GLU A 24 -7.04 3.32 11.39
C GLU A 24 -8.28 4.19 11.16
N ASP A 25 -8.17 5.50 11.35
CA ASP A 25 -9.22 6.48 11.03
C ASP A 25 -9.38 6.75 9.52
N ASP A 26 -8.68 5.98 8.67
CA ASP A 26 -8.78 6.05 7.23
C ASP A 26 -9.88 5.12 6.68
N PRO A 27 -10.87 5.66 5.94
CA PRO A 27 -11.99 4.86 5.42
C PRO A 27 -11.58 3.82 4.36
N GLY A 28 -10.30 3.80 3.97
CA GLY A 28 -9.75 2.92 2.95
C GLY A 28 -9.57 3.64 1.62
N PHE A 29 -9.34 2.85 0.58
CA PHE A 29 -9.15 3.33 -0.79
C PHE A 29 -10.40 3.01 -1.62
N SER A 30 -10.61 3.75 -2.71
CA SER A 30 -11.66 3.47 -3.71
C SER A 30 -11.45 2.14 -4.45
N VAL A 31 -10.25 1.57 -4.36
CA VAL A 31 -9.88 0.23 -4.82
C VAL A 31 -9.50 -0.68 -3.65
N PRO A 32 -9.58 -2.02 -3.82
CA PRO A 32 -9.04 -2.92 -2.81
C PRO A 32 -7.56 -2.64 -2.60
N THR A 33 -7.14 -2.46 -1.34
CA THR A 33 -5.73 -2.19 -1.03
C THR A 33 -5.30 -3.02 0.18
N ARG A 34 -4.11 -3.59 0.10
CA ARG A 34 -3.45 -4.24 1.25
C ARG A 34 -2.20 -3.48 1.61
N VAL A 35 -2.09 -3.08 2.88
CA VAL A 35 -0.98 -2.27 3.37
C VAL A 35 -0.16 -3.08 4.36
N PHE A 36 1.15 -3.14 4.15
CA PHE A 36 2.12 -3.64 5.12
C PHE A 36 2.94 -2.46 5.65
N ASN A 37 3.03 -2.38 6.97
CA ASN A 37 3.83 -1.40 7.66
C ASN A 37 4.91 -2.12 8.46
N SER A 38 6.10 -1.53 8.52
CA SER A 38 7.22 -2.06 9.29
C SER A 38 7.99 -0.92 9.94
N VAL A 39 8.68 -1.23 11.04
CA VAL A 39 9.55 -0.30 11.76
C VAL A 39 10.99 -0.68 11.48
N ASN A 40 11.84 0.31 11.20
CA ASN A 40 13.28 0.07 11.03
C ASN A 40 13.91 -0.34 12.36
N LEU A 41 14.62 -1.47 12.38
CA LEU A 41 15.26 -2.01 13.58
C LEU A 41 16.39 -1.12 14.12
N SER A 42 17.01 -0.31 13.27
CA SER A 42 18.09 0.62 13.63
C SER A 42 17.57 2.03 13.96
N ASN A 43 16.30 2.31 13.70
CA ASN A 43 15.68 3.60 13.93
C ASN A 43 14.16 3.43 14.11
N ASP A 44 13.71 3.38 15.36
CA ASP A 44 12.30 3.17 15.71
C ASP A 44 11.35 4.28 15.25
N ARG A 45 11.91 5.44 14.89
CA ARG A 45 11.18 6.56 14.27
C ARG A 45 11.00 6.41 12.76
N GLU A 46 11.51 5.35 12.13
CA GLU A 46 11.39 5.17 10.69
C GLU A 46 10.41 4.03 10.36
N ILE A 47 9.40 4.37 9.58
CA ILE A 47 8.35 3.46 9.13
C ILE A 47 8.48 3.23 7.64
N PHE A 48 8.49 1.96 7.23
CA PHE A 48 8.43 1.56 5.84
C PHE A 48 7.09 0.92 5.53
N THR A 49 6.41 1.45 4.50
CA THR A 49 5.06 1.04 4.11
C THR A 49 5.03 0.58 2.66
N LEU A 50 4.39 -0.56 2.44
CA LEU A 50 4.06 -1.11 1.12
C LEU A 50 2.54 -1.19 0.99
N ALA A 51 1.96 -0.48 0.03
CA ALA A 51 0.54 -0.57 -0.28
C ALA A 51 0.34 -1.20 -1.64
N PHE A 52 -0.21 -2.41 -1.68
CA PHE A 52 -0.49 -3.16 -2.90
C PHE A 52 -1.91 -2.87 -3.40
N LEU A 53 -2.02 -2.56 -4.69
CA LEU A 53 -3.27 -2.25 -5.36
C LEU A 53 -3.40 -3.15 -6.60
N PRO A 54 -4.53 -3.87 -6.80
CA PRO A 54 -4.78 -4.75 -7.94
C PRO A 54 -5.15 -3.91 -9.17
N VAL A 55 -4.26 -2.99 -9.56
CA VAL A 55 -4.41 -2.10 -10.71
C VAL A 55 -3.26 -2.35 -11.68
N THR A 56 -3.49 -2.07 -12.96
CA THR A 56 -2.47 -2.11 -14.00
C THR A 56 -1.79 -0.76 -14.16
N PRO A 57 -0.58 -0.68 -14.76
CA PRO A 57 0.06 0.60 -15.06
C PRO A 57 -0.81 1.52 -15.93
N LYS A 58 -1.60 0.95 -16.85
CA LYS A 58 -2.51 1.70 -17.71
C LYS A 58 -3.65 2.32 -16.91
N GLU A 59 -4.32 1.52 -16.08
CA GLU A 59 -5.42 2.01 -15.23
C GLU A 59 -4.93 3.07 -14.24
N LEU A 60 -3.73 2.87 -13.68
CA LEU A 60 -3.08 3.87 -12.83
C LEU A 60 -2.82 5.18 -13.57
N ALA A 61 -2.38 5.12 -14.83
CA ALA A 61 -2.14 6.31 -15.64
C ALA A 61 -3.46 7.03 -15.99
N GLU A 62 -4.54 6.28 -16.21
CA GLU A 62 -5.87 6.82 -16.53
C GLU A 62 -6.57 7.42 -15.29
N GLY A 63 -6.38 6.83 -14.10
CA GLY A 63 -6.92 7.26 -12.81
C GLY A 63 -5.97 8.09 -11.93
N GLN A 64 -4.85 8.57 -12.50
CA GLN A 64 -3.73 9.11 -11.73
C GLN A 64 -4.13 10.27 -10.79
N THR A 65 -5.12 11.08 -11.18
CA THR A 65 -5.57 12.22 -10.39
C THR A 65 -6.27 11.81 -9.10
N ILE A 66 -7.17 10.81 -9.14
CA ILE A 66 -7.93 10.38 -7.97
C ILE A 66 -7.01 9.72 -6.95
N LEU A 67 -6.16 8.79 -7.40
CA LEU A 67 -5.23 8.11 -6.50
C LEU A 67 -4.20 9.08 -5.89
N ALA A 68 -3.70 10.04 -6.67
CA ALA A 68 -2.77 11.06 -6.14
C ALA A 68 -3.45 11.93 -5.07
N GLU A 69 -4.70 12.32 -5.25
CA GLU A 69 -5.48 13.07 -4.25
C GLU A 69 -5.72 12.24 -2.98
N GLU A 70 -6.09 10.96 -3.11
CA GLU A 70 -6.26 10.05 -1.98
C GLU A 70 -4.95 9.88 -1.18
N ILE A 71 -3.82 9.70 -1.87
CA ILE A 71 -2.50 9.61 -1.23
C ILE A 71 -2.13 10.92 -0.53
N ALA A 72 -2.32 12.06 -1.19
CA ALA A 72 -2.02 13.38 -0.61
C ALA A 72 -2.84 13.66 0.65
N ASN A 73 -4.14 13.36 0.61
CA ASN A 73 -5.03 13.48 1.77
C ASN A 73 -4.58 12.59 2.93
N ARG A 74 -4.07 11.40 2.63
CA ARG A 74 -3.54 10.47 3.64
C ARG A 74 -2.24 10.98 4.25
N VAL A 75 -1.32 11.50 3.44
CA VAL A 75 -0.08 12.14 3.89
C VAL A 75 -0.38 13.34 4.80
N GLN A 76 -1.36 14.17 4.44
CA GLN A 76 -1.78 15.30 5.26
C GLN A 76 -2.31 14.85 6.62
N ARG A 77 -3.08 13.76 6.68
CA ARG A 77 -3.67 13.26 7.93
C ARG A 77 -2.62 12.81 8.92
N ILE A 78 -1.70 11.96 8.45
CA ILE A 78 -0.63 11.40 9.29
C ILE A 78 0.46 12.43 9.64
N SER A 79 0.39 13.66 9.14
CA SER A 79 1.39 14.72 9.39
C SER A 79 1.50 15.15 10.86
N GLN A 80 0.52 14.82 11.69
CA GLN A 80 0.57 15.04 13.14
C GLN A 80 1.59 14.13 13.83
N VAL A 81 1.88 12.96 13.26
CA VAL A 81 2.81 11.97 13.83
C VAL A 81 4.02 11.71 12.93
N VAL A 82 3.91 11.99 11.64
CA VAL A 82 4.98 11.90 10.65
C VAL A 82 5.58 13.30 10.41
N GLU A 83 6.89 13.44 10.58
CA GLU A 83 7.61 14.68 10.31
C GLU A 83 8.03 14.82 8.84
N SER A 84 8.33 13.71 8.18
CA SER A 84 8.71 13.70 6.76
C SER A 84 8.35 12.39 6.06
N VAL A 85 8.10 12.48 4.75
CA VAL A 85 8.10 11.36 3.82
C VAL A 85 9.40 11.48 3.02
N GLU A 86 10.35 10.61 3.30
CA GLU A 86 11.69 10.64 2.69
C GLU A 86 11.73 9.93 1.33
N TYR A 87 10.79 9.04 1.09
CA TYR A 87 10.68 8.30 -0.16
C TYR A 87 9.22 7.99 -0.45
N GLU A 88 8.76 8.32 -1.65
CA GLU A 88 7.44 8.01 -2.18
C GLU A 88 7.60 7.60 -3.64
N ASN A 89 7.38 6.33 -3.94
CA ASN A 89 7.45 5.81 -5.29
C ASN A 89 6.37 4.76 -5.55
N ILE A 90 6.01 4.60 -6.82
CA ILE A 90 5.01 3.65 -7.28
C ILE A 90 5.68 2.71 -8.27
N PHE A 91 5.50 1.40 -8.07
CA PHE A 91 6.14 0.36 -8.87
C PHE A 91 5.12 -0.65 -9.40
N GLU A 92 5.45 -1.25 -10.54
CA GLU A 92 4.79 -2.47 -10.98
C GLU A 92 5.39 -3.69 -10.28
N VAL A 93 4.53 -4.56 -9.77
CA VAL A 93 4.94 -5.83 -9.14
C VAL A 93 5.10 -6.87 -10.25
N HIS A 94 6.32 -7.34 -10.45
CA HIS A 94 6.63 -8.32 -11.50
C HIS A 94 6.68 -9.78 -11.02
N THR A 95 7.15 -10.03 -9.79
CA THR A 95 7.40 -11.40 -9.32
C THR A 95 7.05 -11.55 -7.84
N GLU A 96 6.45 -12.69 -7.50
CA GLU A 96 6.34 -13.20 -6.14
C GLU A 96 7.10 -14.52 -6.06
N LEU A 97 8.02 -14.63 -5.10
CA LEU A 97 8.83 -15.82 -4.89
C LEU A 97 8.57 -16.34 -3.49
N ASP A 98 8.22 -17.61 -3.36
CA ASP A 98 8.25 -18.31 -2.08
C ASP A 98 9.59 -19.05 -1.95
N PHE A 99 10.23 -18.90 -0.79
CA PHE A 99 11.47 -19.58 -0.42
C PHE A 99 11.29 -20.52 0.78
N SER A 100 10.07 -20.70 1.28
CA SER A 100 9.77 -21.53 2.45
C SER A 100 10.18 -23.00 2.28
N GLN A 101 10.16 -23.50 1.04
CA GLN A 101 10.57 -24.87 0.66
C GLN A 101 11.59 -24.89 -0.50
N GLY A 102 12.25 -23.77 -0.77
CA GLY A 102 13.06 -23.54 -1.99
C GLY A 102 12.38 -22.58 -2.96
N PRO A 103 13.08 -22.09 -4.00
CA PRO A 103 12.59 -21.01 -4.86
C PRO A 103 11.45 -21.51 -5.75
N ILE A 104 10.24 -21.03 -5.49
CA ILE A 104 9.05 -21.27 -6.29
C ILE A 104 8.52 -19.91 -6.74
N GLU A 105 8.35 -19.74 -8.05
CA GLU A 105 7.68 -18.57 -8.60
C GLU A 105 6.17 -18.73 -8.47
N ILE A 106 5.56 -17.73 -7.84
CA ILE A 106 4.11 -17.62 -7.65
C ILE A 106 3.60 -16.57 -8.62
N SER A 107 2.50 -16.90 -9.29
CA SER A 107 1.79 -15.91 -10.11
C SER A 107 1.23 -14.81 -9.20
N VAL A 108 1.71 -13.57 -9.41
CA VAL A 108 1.27 -12.40 -8.64
C VAL A 108 -0.24 -12.24 -8.75
N GLY A 109 -0.94 -12.22 -7.60
CA GLY A 109 -2.41 -12.14 -7.55
C GLY A 109 -3.12 -13.47 -7.83
N GLY A 110 -2.38 -14.57 -8.06
CA GLY A 110 -2.93 -15.92 -8.17
C GLY A 110 -3.45 -16.47 -6.83
N SER A 111 -4.02 -17.69 -6.86
CA SER A 111 -4.60 -18.32 -5.65
C SER A 111 -3.59 -18.54 -4.53
N ASP A 112 -2.34 -18.83 -4.88
CA ASP A 112 -1.26 -19.10 -3.93
C ASP A 112 -0.52 -17.82 -3.50
N SER A 113 -0.84 -16.68 -4.11
CA SER A 113 -0.23 -15.39 -3.82
C SER A 113 -0.76 -14.80 -2.51
N LEU A 114 0.12 -14.18 -1.72
CA LEU A 114 -0.27 -13.36 -0.57
C LEU A 114 -1.15 -12.16 -0.97
N LEU A 115 -1.14 -11.81 -2.26
CA LEU A 115 -1.91 -10.72 -2.86
C LEU A 115 -3.16 -11.22 -3.59
N GLY A 116 -3.34 -12.54 -3.75
CA GLY A 116 -4.51 -13.15 -4.40
C GLY A 116 -5.87 -12.64 -3.93
N PRO A 117 -6.09 -12.42 -2.61
CA PRO A 117 -7.35 -11.85 -2.14
C PRO A 117 -7.70 -10.46 -2.69
N LEU A 118 -6.71 -9.68 -3.15
CA LEU A 118 -6.96 -8.38 -3.78
C LEU A 118 -7.60 -8.53 -5.16
N GLU A 119 -7.14 -9.49 -5.97
CA GLU A 119 -7.72 -9.75 -7.29
C GLU A 119 -9.15 -10.30 -7.17
N VAL A 120 -9.40 -11.19 -6.21
CA VAL A 120 -10.77 -11.67 -5.92
C VAL A 120 -11.70 -10.51 -5.55
N MET A 121 -11.21 -9.56 -4.73
CA MET A 121 -12.00 -8.40 -4.35
C MET A 121 -12.20 -7.43 -5.52
N ARG A 122 -11.17 -7.21 -6.34
CA ARG A 122 -11.21 -6.40 -7.56
C ARG A 122 -12.32 -6.91 -8.47
N GLU A 123 -12.30 -8.19 -8.84
CA GLU A 123 -13.33 -8.81 -9.69
C GLU A 123 -14.74 -8.65 -9.09
N SER A 124 -14.86 -8.79 -7.77
CA SER A 124 -16.15 -8.59 -7.09
C SER A 124 -16.64 -7.15 -7.20
N MET A 125 -15.76 -6.16 -7.05
CA MET A 125 -16.10 -4.74 -7.18
C MET A 125 -16.43 -4.37 -8.62
N GLU A 126 -15.71 -4.89 -9.61
CA GLU A 126 -16.00 -4.72 -11.04
C GLU A 126 -17.39 -5.27 -11.39
N ARG A 127 -17.73 -6.49 -10.93
CA ARG A 127 -19.08 -7.08 -11.12
C ARG A 127 -20.21 -6.24 -10.51
N GLN A 128 -19.90 -5.47 -9.46
CA GLN A 128 -20.85 -4.58 -8.79
C GLN A 128 -20.84 -3.15 -9.34
N GLY A 129 -19.97 -2.82 -10.31
CA GLY A 129 -19.79 -1.45 -10.81
C GLY A 129 -19.22 -0.48 -9.77
N ARG A 130 -18.46 -1.00 -8.78
CA ARG A 130 -17.93 -0.25 -7.63
C ARG A 130 -16.41 -0.05 -7.67
N PHE A 131 -15.74 -0.61 -8.68
CA PHE A 131 -14.31 -0.38 -8.89
C PHE A 131 -14.13 0.98 -9.56
N LEU A 132 -13.56 1.94 -8.84
CA LEU A 132 -13.37 3.31 -9.28
C LEU A 132 -11.87 3.64 -9.16
N LEU A 133 -11.28 4.02 -10.29
CA LEU A 133 -9.91 4.56 -10.44
C LEU A 133 -10.00 5.94 -11.07
#